data_AF-A0A952V1B1-F1
#
_entry.id   AF-A0A952V1B1-F1
#
_cell.length_a   1.000
_cell.length_b   1.000
_cell.length_c   1.000
_cell.angle_alpha   90.00
_cell.angle_beta   90.00
_cell.angle_gamma   90.00
#
_symmetry.space_group_name_H-M   'P 1'
#
loop_
_entity.id
_entity.type
_entity.pdbx_description
1 polymer ?
#
loop_
_entity_poly.entity_id
_entity_poly.type
_entity_poly.pdbx_seq_one_letter_code
_entity_poly.pdbx_strand_id
1 'polypeptide(L)'
;MHRASFAATLLASLVVARVAAANCARPVGYEARVTDGGAVVVTPVNFDRRGCSPSEALLRQDVGSGEVVRIDTCAEAEAGADDDGRAYVDACVKPGTYRYGFERPYECVSSACSTSYFEEIKVTTAPGSPCVAPVRAKVASVPWGSSPTICSYTGGLAKLGAAALAVIVLFVAALVYGVRRLLKRKTR
;
A
#
# COMPACT_ATOMS: atom_id res chain seq x y z
N MET A 1 2.08 46.40 47.41
CA MET A 1 1.56 45.01 47.46
C MET A 1 0.41 44.84 46.47
N HIS A 2 0.68 44.50 45.21
CA HIS A 2 -0.40 44.08 44.29
C HIS A 2 0.05 42.83 43.53
N ARG A 3 -0.54 41.72 43.96
CA ARG A 3 -0.61 40.44 43.27
C ARG A 3 -1.41 40.64 41.98
N ALA A 4 -0.83 40.34 40.82
CA ALA A 4 -1.63 39.95 39.65
C ALA A 4 -0.75 39.31 38.56
N SER A 5 -1.31 38.26 37.96
CA SER A 5 -0.96 37.72 36.64
C SER A 5 0.07 36.59 36.58
N PHE A 6 -0.14 35.54 37.37
CA PHE A 6 0.11 34.17 36.91
C PHE A 6 -1.15 33.66 36.20
N ALA A 7 -1.32 33.97 34.90
CA ALA A 7 -2.42 33.41 34.10
C ALA A 7 -2.09 33.50 32.60
N ALA A 8 -1.04 32.83 32.15
CA ALA A 8 -0.71 32.78 30.71
C ALA A 8 -0.12 31.44 30.24
N THR A 9 -0.28 30.36 31.00
CA THR A 9 0.41 29.09 30.70
C THR A 9 -0.52 27.87 30.59
N LEU A 10 -1.83 28.07 30.54
CA LEU A 10 -2.81 26.97 30.53
C LEU A 10 -3.56 26.76 29.19
N LEU A 11 -3.30 27.59 28.17
CA LEU A 11 -4.01 27.51 26.88
C LEU A 11 -3.19 26.95 25.70
N ALA A 12 -1.91 26.59 25.92
CA ALA A 12 -1.09 25.97 24.88
C ALA A 12 -1.14 24.42 24.88
N SER A 13 -1.76 23.80 25.88
CA SER A 13 -1.65 22.34 26.11
C SER A 13 -2.81 21.50 25.56
N LEU A 14 -3.89 22.11 25.07
CA LEU A 14 -5.18 21.42 24.83
C LEU A 14 -5.58 21.25 23.36
N VAL A 15 -4.77 21.70 22.40
CA VAL A 15 -5.09 21.53 20.96
C VAL A 15 -3.91 20.91 20.21
N VAL A 16 -3.23 19.94 20.82
CA VAL A 16 -2.77 18.80 20.03
C VAL A 16 -3.92 17.82 20.06
N ALA A 17 -5.00 18.16 19.35
CA ALA A 17 -5.92 17.14 18.89
C ALA A 17 -5.01 16.19 18.11
N ARG A 18 -4.67 15.05 18.75
CA ARG A 18 -4.00 13.97 18.06
C ARG A 18 -4.92 13.69 16.90
N VAL A 19 -4.51 14.17 15.73
CA VAL A 19 -5.14 13.83 14.48
C VAL A 19 -5.09 12.32 14.51
N ALA A 20 -6.23 11.69 14.81
CA ALA A 20 -6.37 10.27 14.65
C ALA A 20 -6.16 10.11 13.15
N ALA A 21 -4.92 9.79 12.77
CA ALA A 21 -4.64 9.29 11.45
C ALA A 21 -5.62 8.12 11.34
N ALA A 22 -6.64 8.27 10.51
CA ALA A 22 -7.40 7.14 10.04
C ALA A 22 -6.36 6.32 9.28
N ASN A 23 -5.67 5.44 10.01
CA ASN A 23 -4.75 4.48 9.45
C ASN A 23 -5.64 3.63 8.56
N CYS A 24 -5.62 3.91 7.27
CA CYS A 24 -6.26 3.06 6.29
C CYS A 24 -5.76 1.62 6.55
N ALA A 25 -6.62 0.63 6.32
CA ALA A 25 -6.22 -0.75 6.52
C ALA A 25 -5.04 -1.07 5.59
N ARG A 26 -4.22 -2.08 5.96
CA ARG A 26 -3.07 -2.51 5.15
C ARG A 26 -3.48 -2.65 3.66
N PRO A 27 -2.58 -2.35 2.71
CA PRO A 27 -2.84 -2.51 1.29
C PRO A 27 -3.37 -3.90 0.94
N VAL A 28 -4.19 -3.93 -0.10
CA VAL A 28 -4.80 -5.12 -0.68
C VAL A 28 -4.09 -5.41 -2.00
N GLY A 29 -3.44 -6.55 -2.11
CA GLY A 29 -2.51 -6.80 -3.24
C GLY A 29 -1.73 -8.09 -3.07
N TYR A 30 -0.52 -8.15 -3.60
CA TYR A 30 0.24 -9.39 -3.62
C TYR A 30 1.58 -9.18 -2.93
N GLU A 31 2.07 -10.22 -2.28
CA GLU A 31 3.47 -10.35 -1.89
C GLU A 31 4.08 -11.43 -2.78
N ALA A 32 5.19 -11.11 -3.42
CA ALA A 32 5.92 -12.05 -4.27
C ALA A 32 7.34 -12.20 -3.76
N ARG A 33 7.85 -13.44 -3.78
CA ARG A 33 9.25 -13.74 -3.44
C ARG A 33 9.82 -14.81 -4.35
N VAL A 34 11.14 -14.77 -4.54
CA VAL A 34 11.90 -15.78 -5.28
C VAL A 34 12.49 -16.77 -4.27
N THR A 35 12.32 -18.07 -4.50
CA THR A 35 12.94 -19.12 -3.69
C THR A 35 14.38 -19.36 -4.15
N ASP A 36 15.19 -20.00 -3.30
CA ASP A 36 16.56 -20.38 -3.66
C ASP A 36 16.61 -21.33 -4.88
N GLY A 37 15.53 -22.07 -5.13
CA GLY A 37 15.37 -22.93 -6.31
C GLY A 37 14.92 -22.21 -7.58
N GLY A 38 14.80 -20.87 -7.57
CA GLY A 38 14.38 -20.06 -8.72
C GLY A 38 12.88 -20.16 -9.05
N ALA A 39 12.06 -20.61 -8.10
CA ALA A 39 10.61 -20.51 -8.21
C ALA A 39 10.13 -19.16 -7.69
N VAL A 40 9.01 -18.67 -8.20
CA VAL A 40 8.34 -17.48 -7.67
C VAL A 40 7.11 -17.92 -6.88
N VAL A 41 7.02 -17.48 -5.63
CA VAL A 41 5.85 -17.70 -4.78
C VAL A 41 5.09 -16.37 -4.68
N VAL A 42 3.81 -16.39 -5.03
CA VAL A 42 2.93 -15.23 -5.00
C VAL A 42 1.76 -15.48 -4.06
N THR A 43 1.67 -14.65 -3.03
CA THR A 43 0.67 -14.74 -1.97
C THR A 43 -0.26 -13.53 -2.05
N PRO A 44 -1.58 -13.72 -2.22
CA PRO A 44 -2.56 -12.64 -2.05
C PRO A 44 -2.60 -12.15 -0.59
N VAL A 45 -2.65 -10.84 -0.36
CA VAL A 45 -2.55 -10.23 0.97
C VAL A 45 -3.77 -9.37 1.30
N ASN A 46 -4.28 -9.52 2.53
CA ASN A 46 -5.43 -8.79 3.09
C ASN A 46 -6.76 -8.90 2.32
N PHE A 47 -6.93 -9.96 1.53
CA PHE A 47 -8.23 -10.28 0.93
C PHE A 47 -9.04 -11.12 1.89
N ASP A 48 -10.18 -10.65 2.40
CA ASP A 48 -11.34 -11.33 3.04
C ASP A 48 -11.21 -12.84 3.44
N ARG A 49 -10.03 -13.30 3.84
CA ARG A 49 -9.57 -14.70 3.79
C ARG A 49 -9.78 -15.41 2.44
N ARG A 50 -9.90 -14.66 1.33
CA ARG A 50 -9.78 -15.24 -0.01
C ARG A 50 -8.31 -15.55 -0.23
N GLY A 51 -7.89 -16.75 0.18
CA GLY A 51 -6.63 -17.32 -0.30
C GLY A 51 -6.69 -17.52 -1.81
N CYS A 52 -5.83 -18.37 -2.38
CA CYS A 52 -6.03 -18.76 -3.76
C CYS A 52 -7.42 -19.36 -3.99
N SER A 53 -8.25 -18.67 -4.77
CA SER A 53 -9.48 -19.24 -5.27
C SER A 53 -9.17 -20.15 -6.45
N PRO A 54 -9.67 -21.40 -6.51
CA PRO A 54 -9.54 -22.24 -7.70
C PRO A 54 -10.27 -21.67 -8.93
N SER A 55 -11.13 -20.66 -8.74
CA SER A 55 -11.83 -19.97 -9.82
C SER A 55 -11.07 -18.78 -10.41
N GLU A 56 -9.95 -18.37 -9.82
CA GLU A 56 -9.21 -17.18 -10.23
C GLU A 56 -7.77 -17.56 -10.59
N ALA A 57 -7.44 -17.49 -11.87
CA ALA A 57 -6.07 -17.78 -12.31
C ALA A 57 -5.15 -16.58 -12.12
N LEU A 58 -3.94 -16.86 -11.65
CA LEU A 58 -2.86 -15.88 -11.65
C LEU A 58 -2.25 -15.84 -13.05
N LEU A 59 -2.02 -14.65 -13.59
CA LEU A 59 -1.22 -14.49 -14.81
C LEU A 59 0.14 -13.92 -14.46
N ARG A 60 1.16 -14.41 -15.17
CA ARG A 60 2.50 -13.86 -15.21
C ARG A 60 2.74 -13.20 -16.55
N GLN A 61 3.20 -11.96 -16.54
CA GLN A 61 3.73 -11.27 -17.71
C GLN A 61 5.25 -11.10 -17.57
N ASP A 62 6.01 -11.52 -18.58
CA ASP A 62 7.41 -11.12 -18.75
C ASP A 62 7.47 -9.69 -19.27
N VAL A 63 8.13 -8.78 -18.54
CA VAL A 63 8.21 -7.36 -18.89
C VAL A 63 9.09 -7.12 -20.12
N GLY A 64 10.11 -7.95 -20.34
CA GLY A 64 11.03 -7.81 -21.46
C GLY A 64 10.46 -8.31 -22.78
N SER A 65 9.78 -9.46 -22.76
CA SER A 65 9.21 -10.08 -23.96
C SER A 65 7.73 -9.78 -24.19
N GLY A 66 7.01 -9.36 -23.16
CA GLY A 66 5.55 -9.22 -23.19
C GLY A 66 4.80 -10.56 -23.12
N GLU A 67 5.50 -11.70 -23.02
CA GLU A 67 4.85 -13.01 -22.94
C GLU A 67 3.97 -13.10 -21.69
N VAL A 68 2.72 -13.55 -21.86
CA VAL A 68 1.79 -13.78 -20.76
C VAL A 68 1.45 -15.26 -20.66
N VAL A 69 1.55 -15.79 -19.45
CA VAL A 69 1.17 -17.17 -19.13
C VAL A 69 0.19 -17.21 -17.96
N ARG A 70 -0.73 -18.16 -18.03
CA ARG A 70 -1.70 -18.46 -16.99
C ARG A 70 -1.18 -19.54 -16.05
N ILE A 71 -1.37 -19.32 -14.75
CA ILE A 71 -0.94 -20.19 -13.65
C ILE A 71 -2.20 -20.55 -12.85
N ASP A 72 -2.69 -21.77 -13.06
CA ASP A 72 -3.92 -22.28 -12.42
C ASP A 72 -3.64 -23.06 -11.12
N THR A 73 -2.38 -23.45 -10.90
CA THR A 73 -1.98 -24.20 -9.71
C THR A 73 -1.80 -23.26 -8.53
N CYS A 74 -2.79 -23.25 -7.65
CA CYS A 74 -2.55 -22.88 -6.27
C CYS A 74 -2.27 -24.12 -5.43
N ALA A 75 -1.13 -24.10 -4.75
CA ALA A 75 -0.76 -25.12 -3.81
C ALA A 75 -1.07 -24.63 -2.39
N GLU A 76 -1.49 -25.55 -1.51
CA GLU A 76 -1.14 -25.38 -0.10
C GLU A 76 0.39 -25.27 -0.02
N ALA A 77 0.87 -24.47 0.91
CA ALA A 77 2.23 -24.00 0.99
C ALA A 77 3.28 -25.10 1.29
N GLU A 78 3.27 -26.25 0.62
CA GLU A 78 4.32 -27.27 0.76
C GLU A 78 5.69 -26.76 0.25
N ALA A 79 5.72 -25.64 -0.48
CA ALA A 79 6.94 -24.94 -0.91
C ALA A 79 7.34 -23.76 0.00
N GLY A 80 6.95 -23.80 1.27
CA GLY A 80 7.45 -22.88 2.32
C GLY A 80 6.77 -21.52 2.39
N ALA A 81 5.51 -21.40 1.97
CA ALA A 81 4.69 -20.22 2.33
C ALA A 81 4.27 -20.33 3.79
N ASP A 82 4.23 -19.19 4.48
CA ASP A 82 3.94 -19.12 5.91
C ASP A 82 2.59 -19.77 6.26
N ASP A 83 2.42 -20.19 7.52
CA ASP A 83 1.33 -21.03 8.07
C ASP A 83 -0.13 -20.54 7.79
N ASP A 84 -0.32 -19.40 7.13
CA ASP A 84 -1.60 -18.75 6.85
C ASP A 84 -2.02 -18.81 5.36
N GLY A 85 -1.86 -19.96 4.71
CA GLY A 85 -2.75 -20.37 3.62
C GLY A 85 -2.33 -20.01 2.18
N ARG A 86 -2.37 -21.05 1.34
CA ARG A 86 -2.51 -21.08 -0.14
C ARG A 86 -1.80 -19.97 -0.94
N ALA A 87 -0.73 -20.35 -1.66
CA ALA A 87 0.01 -19.47 -2.57
C ALA A 87 0.11 -20.05 -3.99
N TYR A 88 0.27 -19.17 -4.98
CA TYR A 88 0.61 -19.58 -6.34
C TYR A 88 2.11 -19.81 -6.44
N VAL A 89 2.49 -20.96 -6.97
CA VAL A 89 3.90 -21.31 -7.18
C VAL A 89 4.17 -21.39 -8.66
N ASP A 90 5.04 -20.50 -9.12
CA ASP A 90 5.54 -20.50 -10.48
C ASP A 90 6.95 -21.09 -10.51
N ALA A 91 7.06 -22.39 -10.82
CA ALA A 91 8.35 -23.08 -10.88
C ALA A 91 9.07 -22.85 -12.21
N CYS A 92 10.40 -22.99 -12.27
CA CYS A 92 11.13 -22.89 -13.55
C CYS A 92 11.06 -21.51 -14.23
N VAL A 93 11.05 -20.44 -13.43
CA VAL A 93 11.06 -19.07 -13.98
C VAL A 93 12.49 -18.70 -14.31
N LYS A 94 12.72 -18.28 -15.56
CA LYS A 94 14.05 -17.83 -15.98
C LYS A 94 14.38 -16.48 -15.35
N PRO A 95 15.65 -16.10 -15.21
CA PRO A 95 16.01 -14.76 -14.79
C PRO A 95 15.37 -13.69 -15.67
N GLY A 96 14.82 -12.65 -15.06
CA GLY A 96 14.03 -11.62 -15.74
C GLY A 96 13.19 -10.78 -14.77
N THR A 97 12.44 -9.82 -15.32
CA THR A 97 11.46 -9.04 -14.54
C THR A 97 10.06 -9.45 -14.95
N TYR A 98 9.21 -9.74 -13.98
CA TYR A 98 7.88 -10.29 -14.20
C TYR A 98 6.83 -9.56 -13.38
N ARG A 99 5.62 -9.48 -13.91
CA ARG A 99 4.43 -8.97 -13.22
C ARG A 99 3.46 -10.11 -12.97
N TYR A 100 2.97 -10.21 -11.74
CA TYR A 100 2.00 -11.22 -11.32
C TYR A 100 0.71 -10.55 -10.85
N GLY A 101 -0.42 -10.91 -11.45
CA GLY A 101 -1.74 -10.39 -11.08
C GLY A 101 -2.85 -11.36 -11.47
N PHE A 102 -4.05 -11.19 -10.93
CA PHE A 102 -5.19 -12.04 -11.26
C PHE A 102 -5.84 -11.66 -12.58
N GLU A 103 -6.16 -12.68 -13.40
CA GLU A 103 -6.93 -12.53 -14.63
C GLU A 103 -8.21 -11.70 -14.44
N ARG A 104 -8.84 -11.77 -13.27
CA ARG A 104 -9.86 -10.80 -12.87
C ARG A 104 -9.25 -9.84 -11.84
N PRO A 105 -8.97 -8.59 -12.21
CA PRO A 105 -8.45 -7.61 -11.26
C PRO A 105 -9.41 -7.41 -10.09
N TYR A 106 -8.84 -7.04 -8.94
CA TYR A 106 -9.61 -6.72 -7.76
C TYR A 106 -10.45 -5.45 -7.94
N GLU A 107 -11.57 -5.43 -7.23
CA GLU A 107 -12.35 -4.22 -7.06
C GLU A 107 -11.69 -3.31 -6.02
N CYS A 108 -11.90 -2.01 -6.18
CA CYS A 108 -11.39 -1.03 -5.23
C CYS A 108 -12.04 -1.16 -3.86
N VAL A 109 -11.20 -1.36 -2.84
CA VAL A 109 -11.66 -1.49 -1.46
C VAL A 109 -11.41 -0.18 -0.73
N SER A 110 -12.47 0.58 -0.42
CA SER A 110 -12.37 1.91 0.19
C SER A 110 -11.78 1.94 1.60
N SER A 111 -11.73 0.79 2.29
CA SER A 111 -11.10 0.66 3.60
C SER A 111 -9.58 0.42 3.52
N ALA A 112 -9.04 0.01 2.37
CA ALA A 112 -7.61 -0.24 2.16
C ALA A 112 -6.86 1.03 1.79
N CYS A 113 -5.57 1.14 2.19
CA CYS A 113 -4.72 2.25 1.75
C CYS A 113 -4.53 2.28 0.23
N SER A 114 -4.47 1.10 -0.38
CA SER A 114 -4.41 0.92 -1.83
C SER A 114 -4.86 -0.48 -2.22
N THR A 115 -5.28 -0.62 -3.47
CA THR A 115 -5.52 -1.90 -4.13
C THR A 115 -4.60 -2.02 -5.34
N SER A 116 -3.85 -3.13 -5.46
CA SER A 116 -2.89 -3.34 -6.55
C SER A 116 -3.44 -4.25 -7.66
N TYR A 117 -3.11 -3.92 -8.91
CA TYR A 117 -3.36 -4.76 -10.09
C TYR A 117 -2.44 -5.98 -10.10
N PHE A 118 -1.16 -5.75 -9.86
CA PHE A 118 -0.11 -6.74 -9.92
C PHE A 118 1.02 -6.40 -8.95
N GLU A 119 1.87 -7.38 -8.69
CA GLU A 119 3.17 -7.22 -8.05
C GLU A 119 4.28 -7.49 -9.07
N GLU A 120 5.32 -6.65 -9.07
CA GLU A 120 6.47 -6.79 -9.96
C GLU A 120 7.65 -7.37 -9.20
N ILE A 121 8.27 -8.41 -9.75
CA ILE A 121 9.40 -9.09 -9.13
C ILE A 121 10.53 -9.34 -10.13
N LYS A 122 11.76 -9.19 -9.64
CA LYS A 122 12.97 -9.52 -10.39
C LYS A 122 13.49 -10.89 -9.98
N VAL A 123 13.50 -11.83 -10.91
CA VAL A 123 14.11 -13.15 -10.75
C VAL A 123 15.56 -13.05 -11.20
N THR A 124 16.49 -13.28 -10.28
CA THR A 124 17.94 -13.26 -10.57
C THR A 124 18.55 -14.65 -10.60
N THR A 125 17.92 -15.62 -9.95
CA THR A 125 18.42 -16.99 -9.81
C THR A 125 17.78 -17.87 -10.89
N ALA A 126 18.61 -18.62 -11.62
CA ALA A 126 18.10 -19.62 -12.56
C ALA A 126 17.48 -20.80 -11.80
N PRO A 127 16.45 -21.46 -12.36
CA PRO A 127 15.83 -22.58 -11.69
C PRO A 127 16.78 -23.79 -11.61
N GLY A 128 16.69 -24.55 -10.52
CA GLY A 128 17.45 -25.79 -10.35
C GLY A 128 17.14 -26.82 -11.46
N SER A 129 18.09 -27.68 -11.81
CA SER A 129 17.92 -28.71 -12.83
C SER A 129 17.87 -30.12 -12.19
N PRO A 130 16.94 -31.00 -12.60
CA PRO A 130 15.86 -30.78 -13.57
C PRO A 130 14.73 -29.93 -12.98
N CYS A 131 14.18 -29.02 -13.78
CA CYS A 131 12.99 -28.26 -13.40
C CYS A 131 11.76 -28.76 -14.15
N VAL A 132 10.71 -29.13 -13.42
CA VAL A 132 9.43 -29.51 -14.00
C VAL A 132 8.48 -28.32 -13.89
N ALA A 133 8.22 -27.66 -15.02
CA ALA A 133 7.27 -26.54 -15.05
C ALA A 133 5.85 -27.08 -14.91
N PRO A 134 4.97 -26.44 -14.11
CA PRO A 134 3.56 -26.75 -14.14
C PRO A 134 2.99 -26.48 -15.53
N VAL A 135 1.87 -27.11 -15.86
CA VAL A 135 1.16 -26.84 -17.11
C VAL A 135 0.73 -25.37 -17.11
N ARG A 136 1.13 -24.64 -18.15
CA ARG A 136 0.76 -23.23 -18.34
C ARG A 136 0.09 -23.06 -19.69
N ALA A 137 -0.98 -22.28 -19.73
CA ALA A 137 -1.56 -21.83 -20.97
C ALA A 137 -0.97 -20.47 -21.35
N LYS A 138 -0.56 -20.30 -22.62
CA LYS A 138 -0.28 -18.97 -23.16
C LYS A 138 -1.58 -18.20 -23.31
N VAL A 139 -1.55 -16.93 -22.93
CA VAL A 139 -2.68 -16.00 -23.05
C VAL A 139 -2.23 -14.76 -23.80
N ALA A 140 -3.17 -14.10 -24.50
CA ALA A 140 -2.84 -13.02 -25.43
C ALA A 140 -2.40 -11.73 -24.72
N SER A 141 -2.98 -11.42 -23.56
CA SER A 141 -2.75 -10.16 -22.87
C SER A 141 -3.14 -10.26 -21.39
N VAL A 142 -2.71 -9.25 -20.63
CA VAL A 142 -3.18 -9.01 -19.27
C VAL A 142 -4.28 -7.94 -19.24
N PRO A 143 -5.24 -8.00 -18.31
CA PRO A 143 -6.26 -6.97 -18.12
C PRO A 143 -5.81 -5.77 -17.28
N TRP A 144 -4.59 -5.78 -16.75
CA TRP A 144 -4.04 -4.65 -15.99
C TRP A 144 -3.23 -3.69 -16.85
N GLY A 145 -3.20 -2.42 -16.44
CA GLY A 145 -2.39 -1.38 -17.07
C GLY A 145 -0.91 -1.45 -16.68
N SER A 146 -0.16 -0.41 -17.02
CA SER A 146 1.26 -0.27 -16.63
C SER A 146 1.47 0.20 -15.19
N SER A 147 0.45 0.81 -14.58
CA SER A 147 0.47 1.20 -13.16
C SER A 147 0.17 -0.02 -12.28
N PRO A 148 0.96 -0.27 -11.21
CA PRO A 148 0.70 -1.36 -10.29
C PRO A 148 -0.54 -1.14 -9.42
N THR A 149 -1.01 0.10 -9.29
CA THR A 149 -2.12 0.46 -8.39
C THR A 149 -3.43 0.67 -9.15
N ILE A 150 -4.50 0.03 -8.68
CA ILE A 150 -5.89 0.22 -9.14
C ILE A 150 -6.44 1.52 -8.58
N CYS A 151 -6.32 1.68 -7.26
CA CYS A 151 -6.78 2.85 -6.51
C CYS A 151 -5.96 3.02 -5.25
N SER A 152 -5.86 4.27 -4.81
CA SER A 152 -5.23 4.65 -3.56
C SER A 152 -6.14 5.60 -2.79
N TYR A 153 -6.30 5.33 -1.50
CA TYR A 153 -7.07 6.16 -0.60
C TYR A 153 -6.09 6.87 0.34
N THR A 154 -5.80 8.14 0.03
CA THR A 154 -5.18 9.01 1.02
C THR A 154 -6.27 9.38 2.03
N GLY A 155 -6.11 8.96 3.28
CA GLY A 155 -7.02 9.37 4.36
C GLY A 155 -7.21 10.89 4.31
N GLY A 156 -8.47 11.35 4.34
CA GLY A 156 -8.89 12.72 3.99
C GLY A 156 -8.27 13.89 4.79
N LEU A 157 -7.29 13.63 5.65
CA LEU A 157 -6.58 14.62 6.45
C LEU A 157 -5.52 15.42 5.66
N ALA A 158 -5.01 14.92 4.55
CA ALA A 158 -4.08 15.70 3.71
C ALA A 158 -4.75 16.95 3.10
N LYS A 159 -6.06 16.90 2.82
CA LYS A 159 -6.82 18.06 2.30
C LYS A 159 -7.20 19.07 3.40
N LEU A 160 -7.35 18.64 4.65
CA LEU A 160 -7.64 19.53 5.77
C LEU A 160 -6.38 20.22 6.33
N GLY A 161 -5.19 19.63 6.15
CA GLY A 161 -3.94 20.18 6.66
C GLY A 161 -3.62 21.60 6.16
N ALA A 162 -3.81 21.87 4.87
CA ALA A 162 -3.50 23.19 4.30
C ALA A 162 -4.47 24.29 4.77
N ALA A 163 -5.78 23.99 4.80
CA ALA A 163 -6.79 24.94 5.24
C ALA A 163 -6.72 25.20 6.75
N ALA A 164 -6.49 24.16 7.57
CA ALA A 164 -6.32 24.30 9.01
C ALA A 164 -5.06 25.09 9.37
N LEU A 165 -3.94 24.87 8.67
CA LEU A 165 -2.71 25.65 8.84
C LEU A 165 -2.93 27.14 8.54
N ALA A 166 -3.64 27.47 7.46
CA ALA A 166 -3.93 28.85 7.11
C ALA A 166 -4.76 29.58 8.20
N VAL A 167 -5.76 28.90 8.77
CA VAL A 167 -6.59 29.47 9.85
C VAL A 167 -5.76 29.69 11.12
N ILE A 168 -4.90 28.73 11.48
CA ILE A 168 -4.01 28.85 12.66
C ILE A 168 -3.06 30.04 12.50
N VAL A 169 -2.45 30.21 11.33
CA VAL A 169 -1.53 31.33 11.06
C VAL A 169 -2.25 32.68 11.19
N LEU A 170 -3.45 32.80 10.65
CA LEU A 170 -4.25 34.03 10.75
C LEU A 170 -4.64 34.34 12.20
N PHE A 171 -5.01 33.33 12.97
CA PHE A 171 -5.38 33.50 14.38
C PHE A 171 -4.20 33.96 15.23
N VAL A 172 -3.02 33.37 15.02
CA VAL A 172 -1.77 33.78 15.70
C VAL A 172 -1.39 35.21 15.30
N ALA A 173 -1.47 35.56 14.02
CA ALA A 173 -1.19 36.92 13.56
C ALA A 173 -2.12 37.96 14.20
N ALA A 174 -3.42 37.66 14.28
CA ALA A 174 -4.42 38.52 14.93
C ALA A 174 -4.15 38.69 16.43
N LEU A 175 -3.79 37.61 17.14
CA LEU A 175 -3.41 37.65 18.56
C LEU A 175 -2.18 38.54 18.78
N VAL A 176 -1.12 38.35 17.99
CA VAL A 176 0.11 39.16 18.10
C VAL A 176 -0.18 40.63 17.84
N TYR A 177 -1.02 40.95 16.85
CA TYR A 177 -1.43 42.31 16.56
C TYR A 177 -2.24 42.93 17.72
N GLY A 178 -3.22 42.19 18.27
CA GLY A 178 -4.04 42.63 19.40
C GLY A 178 -3.22 42.93 20.65
N VAL A 179 -2.29 42.04 21.01
CA VAL A 179 -1.38 42.22 22.16
C VAL A 179 -0.49 43.44 21.98
N ARG A 180 0.11 43.64 20.79
CA ARG A 180 0.92 44.84 20.51
C ARG A 180 0.13 46.14 20.64
N ARG A 181 -1.13 46.14 20.19
CA ARG A 181 -2.00 47.33 20.29
C ARG A 181 -2.37 47.66 21.73
N LEU A 182 -2.64 46.64 22.55
CA LEU A 182 -2.92 46.80 23.98
C LEU A 182 -1.70 47.32 24.75
N LEU A 183 -0.50 46.81 24.46
CA LEU A 183 0.74 47.27 25.08
C LEU A 183 1.01 48.75 24.74
N LYS A 184 0.84 49.17 23.48
CA LYS A 184 1.00 50.58 23.07
C LYS A 184 0.03 51.54 23.77
N ARG A 185 -1.16 51.08 24.18
CA ARG A 185 -2.16 51.91 24.89
C ARG A 185 -1.84 52.09 26.37
N LYS A 186 -1.14 51.14 27.01
CA LYS A 186 -0.77 51.24 28.44
C LYS A 186 0.46 52.12 28.70
N THR A 187 1.27 52.39 27.67
CA THR A 187 2.49 53.21 27.78
C THR A 187 2.26 54.69 27.43
N ARG A 188 1.02 55.10 27.21
CA ARG A 188 0.60 56.50 27.05
C ARG A 188 -0.34 56.84 28.19
#